data_AF-H0HYY7-F1
#
_entry.id   AF-H0HYY7-F1
#
_cell.length_a   1.000
_cell.length_b   1.000
_cell.length_c   1.000
_cell.angle_alpha   90.00
_cell.angle_beta   90.00
_cell.angle_gamma   90.00
#
_symmetry.space_group_name_H-M   'P 1'
#
loop_
_entity.id
_entity.type
_entity.pdbx_description
1 polymer ?
#
loop_
_entity_poly.entity_id
_entity_poly.type
_entity_poly.pdbx_seq_one_letter_code
_entity_poly.pdbx_strand_id
1 'polypeptide(L)'
;MTTSTLQVSDLPANVREFDDEALLDIVQRQTVRYFWEGAHPVSGLARDRQKTTGAPANDLVAIGGSGFGIMAIIVAVERGWFDRTAALSRLQGMLDFLENSPRYHGMFPHFLNGRTGATIPFRRKNDGADLVETTFLFQGLICAREYFAGMATEEARLRDSVNALLSQAEWNWFTRGDRRLM
;
A
#
# COMPACT_ATOMS: atom_id res chain seq x y z
N MET A 1 5.40 28.59 -0.81
CA MET A 1 6.71 28.12 -1.31
C MET A 1 6.41 27.14 -2.42
N THR A 2 6.83 27.43 -3.65
CA THR A 2 6.57 26.60 -4.82
C THR A 2 7.39 25.33 -4.74
N THR A 3 6.75 24.20 -4.49
CA THR A 3 7.32 22.86 -4.65
C THR A 3 7.62 22.66 -6.12
N SER A 4 8.87 22.91 -6.53
CA SER A 4 9.34 22.55 -7.86
C SER A 4 9.46 21.03 -7.89
N THR A 5 8.53 20.38 -8.60
CA THR A 5 8.58 18.96 -8.91
C THR A 5 9.69 18.77 -9.93
N LEU A 6 10.85 18.25 -9.52
CA LEU A 6 11.88 17.77 -10.45
C LEU A 6 11.24 16.73 -11.38
N GLN A 7 11.06 17.07 -12.65
CA GLN A 7 10.58 16.10 -13.64
C GLN A 7 11.75 15.23 -14.11
N VAL A 8 11.44 14.01 -14.57
CA VAL A 8 12.47 13.09 -15.10
C VAL A 8 13.22 13.71 -16.28
N SER A 9 12.59 14.61 -17.03
CA SER A 9 13.20 15.41 -18.09
C SER A 9 14.30 16.37 -17.61
N ASP A 10 14.30 16.69 -16.32
CA ASP A 10 15.21 17.68 -15.73
C ASP A 10 16.47 17.01 -15.14
N LEU A 11 16.57 15.68 -15.25
CA LEU A 11 17.70 14.91 -14.75
C LEU A 11 18.77 14.75 -15.84
N PRO A 12 20.07 14.98 -15.55
CA PRO A 12 21.14 14.69 -16.48
C PRO A 12 21.08 13.25 -16.99
N ALA A 13 21.43 13.08 -18.27
CA ALA A 13 21.37 11.80 -18.97
C ALA A 13 22.33 10.73 -18.40
N ASN A 14 23.26 11.12 -17.53
CA ASN A 14 24.26 10.23 -16.94
C ASN A 14 24.17 10.20 -15.41
N VAL A 15 23.88 9.01 -14.87
CA VAL A 15 23.75 8.77 -13.42
C VAL A 15 25.03 9.12 -12.64
N ARG A 16 26.20 9.10 -13.29
CA ARG A 16 27.50 9.44 -12.65
C ARG A 16 27.69 10.92 -12.32
N GLU A 17 26.77 11.77 -12.75
CA GLU A 17 26.84 13.23 -12.50
C GLU A 17 26.16 13.64 -11.19
N PHE A 18 25.45 12.71 -10.53
CA PHE A 18 24.86 12.94 -9.21
C PHE A 18 25.81 12.51 -8.10
N ASP A 19 25.79 13.24 -6.98
CA ASP A 19 26.27 12.69 -5.71
C ASP A 19 25.30 11.62 -5.18
N ASP A 20 25.77 10.83 -4.21
CA ASP A 20 25.00 9.69 -3.68
C ASP A 20 23.64 10.12 -3.11
N GLU A 21 23.55 11.30 -2.48
CA GLU A 21 22.31 11.77 -1.87
C GLU A 21 21.30 12.24 -2.90
N ALA A 22 21.75 12.96 -3.92
CA ALA A 22 20.91 13.34 -5.05
C ALA A 22 20.42 12.08 -5.79
N LEU A 23 21.28 11.08 -5.97
CA LEU A 23 20.91 9.82 -6.60
C LEU A 23 19.88 9.05 -5.76
N LEU A 24 20.07 8.97 -4.44
CA LEU A 24 19.12 8.33 -3.53
C LEU A 24 17.76 9.04 -3.51
N ASP A 25 17.74 10.38 -3.49
CA ASP A 25 16.50 11.16 -3.55
C ASP A 25 15.72 10.90 -4.85
N ILE A 26 16.42 10.85 -5.99
CA ILE A 26 15.83 10.51 -7.29
C ILE A 26 15.26 9.09 -7.27
N VAL A 27 16.04 8.10 -6.85
CA VAL A 27 15.60 6.70 -6.80
C VAL A 27 14.36 6.57 -5.92
N GLN A 28 14.36 7.18 -4.74
CA GLN A 28 13.22 7.13 -3.83
C GLN A 28 11.98 7.81 -4.43
N ARG A 29 12.12 9.03 -4.97
CA ARG A 29 11.00 9.74 -5.62
C ARG A 29 10.40 8.93 -6.76
N GLN A 30 11.24 8.39 -7.66
CA GLN A 30 10.74 7.57 -8.77
C GLN A 30 10.08 6.27 -8.25
N THR A 31 10.63 5.66 -7.21
CA THR A 31 10.07 4.43 -6.63
C THR A 31 8.70 4.68 -5.99
N VAL A 32 8.52 5.79 -5.25
CA VAL A 32 7.23 6.16 -4.66
C VAL A 32 6.13 6.30 -5.73
N ARG A 33 6.47 6.78 -6.92
CA ARG A 33 5.50 6.94 -8.02
C ARG A 33 4.88 5.62 -8.45
N TYR A 34 5.56 4.47 -8.26
CA TYR A 34 4.96 3.16 -8.48
C TYR A 34 3.69 2.96 -7.64
N PHE A 35 3.73 3.39 -6.39
CA PHE A 35 2.61 3.25 -5.45
C PHE A 35 1.61 4.41 -5.54
N TRP A 36 2.04 5.59 -6.00
CA TRP A 36 1.18 6.76 -6.08
C TRP A 36 0.46 6.90 -7.43
N GLU A 37 1.22 6.96 -8.52
CA GLU A 37 0.73 7.11 -9.90
C GLU A 37 0.40 5.74 -10.51
N GLY A 38 1.22 4.74 -10.21
CA GLY A 38 1.02 3.34 -10.64
C GLY A 38 -0.01 2.56 -9.82
N ALA A 39 -0.62 3.18 -8.80
CA ALA A 39 -1.69 2.57 -8.01
C ALA A 39 -2.91 2.23 -8.89
N HIS A 40 -3.68 1.22 -8.49
CA HIS A 40 -4.93 0.91 -9.16
C HIS A 40 -5.95 2.05 -8.95
N PRO A 41 -6.60 2.58 -10.00
CA PRO A 41 -7.35 3.84 -9.92
C PRO A 41 -8.63 3.76 -9.07
N VAL A 42 -9.17 2.55 -8.86
CA VAL A 42 -10.36 2.34 -8.02
C VAL A 42 -9.96 2.08 -6.57
N SER A 43 -9.25 0.98 -6.30
CA SER A 43 -8.83 0.61 -4.95
C SER A 43 -7.73 1.46 -4.32
N GLY A 44 -6.93 2.19 -5.11
CA GLY A 44 -5.71 2.85 -4.63
C GLY A 44 -4.59 1.88 -4.20
N LEU A 45 -4.82 0.56 -4.30
CA LEU A 45 -3.87 -0.48 -3.89
C LEU A 45 -2.76 -0.67 -4.93
N ALA A 46 -1.64 -1.24 -4.50
CA ALA A 46 -0.49 -1.49 -5.35
C ALA A 46 -0.79 -2.64 -6.33
N ARG A 47 -0.57 -2.39 -7.62
CA ARG A 47 -0.59 -3.49 -8.60
C ARG A 47 0.58 -4.43 -8.33
N ASP A 48 0.37 -5.73 -8.52
CA ASP A 48 1.43 -6.74 -8.44
C ASP A 48 2.54 -6.48 -9.47
N ARG A 49 2.12 -6.01 -10.66
CA ARG A 49 3.04 -5.65 -11.74
C ARG A 49 2.49 -4.50 -12.57
N GLN A 50 3.38 -3.61 -12.96
CA GLN A 50 3.15 -2.53 -13.92
C GLN A 50 4.00 -2.78 -15.16
N LYS A 51 3.43 -2.56 -16.34
CA LYS A 51 4.21 -2.46 -17.57
C LYS A 51 4.69 -1.03 -17.70
N THR A 52 5.92 -0.84 -18.17
CA THR A 52 6.48 0.48 -18.50
C THR A 52 5.98 1.03 -19.83
N THR A 53 5.33 0.20 -20.65
CA THR A 53 4.74 0.59 -21.94
C THR A 53 3.32 0.05 -22.09
N GLY A 54 2.45 0.85 -22.71
CA GLY A 54 1.03 0.55 -22.88
C GLY A 54 0.19 0.78 -21.63
N ALA A 55 -1.15 0.71 -21.76
CA ALA A 55 -2.04 0.84 -20.61
C ALA A 55 -1.84 -0.34 -19.64
N PRO A 56 -1.85 -0.10 -18.31
CA PRO A 56 -1.84 -1.18 -17.33
C PRO A 56 -3.13 -2.01 -17.49
N ALA A 57 -3.04 -3.11 -18.23
CA ALA A 57 -4.18 -3.97 -18.56
C ALA A 57 -4.48 -5.02 -17.48
N ASN A 58 -4.18 -4.72 -16.21
CA ASN A 58 -4.54 -5.62 -15.12
C ASN A 58 -5.15 -4.87 -13.93
N ASP A 59 -6.24 -5.45 -13.43
CA ASP A 59 -6.89 -5.08 -12.19
C ASP A 59 -6.31 -5.91 -11.01
N LEU A 60 -5.13 -6.55 -11.15
CA LEU A 60 -4.57 -7.44 -10.12
C LEU A 60 -3.72 -6.64 -9.13
N VAL A 61 -4.20 -6.53 -7.89
CA VAL A 61 -3.50 -5.83 -6.80
C VAL A 61 -2.99 -6.82 -5.76
N ALA A 62 -1.80 -6.55 -5.22
CA ALA A 62 -1.12 -7.40 -4.24
C ALA A 62 -1.31 -6.84 -2.83
N ILE A 63 -1.74 -7.69 -1.89
CA ILE A 63 -2.04 -7.26 -0.53
C ILE A 63 -0.78 -6.88 0.25
N GLY A 64 0.24 -7.74 0.33
CA GLY A 64 1.47 -7.40 1.04
C GLY A 64 2.24 -6.27 0.35
N GLY A 65 2.27 -6.28 -0.98
CA GLY A 65 2.83 -5.18 -1.78
C GLY A 65 2.16 -3.83 -1.51
N SER A 66 0.86 -3.83 -1.22
CA SER A 66 0.13 -2.61 -0.82
C SER A 66 0.53 -2.13 0.58
N GLY A 67 0.88 -3.05 1.49
CA GLY A 67 1.51 -2.71 2.77
C GLY A 67 2.80 -1.91 2.62
N PHE A 68 3.68 -2.34 1.71
CA PHE A 68 4.90 -1.59 1.38
C PHE A 68 4.58 -0.24 0.74
N GLY A 69 3.56 -0.18 -0.13
CA GLY A 69 3.09 1.06 -0.73
C GLY A 69 2.60 2.09 0.28
N ILE A 70 1.90 1.64 1.34
CA ILE A 70 1.47 2.52 2.44
C ILE A 70 2.69 3.15 3.13
N MET A 71 3.73 2.37 3.40
CA MET A 71 4.98 2.90 3.99
C MET A 71 5.70 3.87 3.05
N ALA A 72 5.69 3.60 1.73
CA ALA A 72 6.25 4.52 0.74
C ALA A 72 5.50 5.86 0.69
N ILE A 73 4.17 5.85 0.87
CA ILE A 73 3.36 7.07 0.99
C ILE A 73 3.76 7.88 2.23
N ILE A 74 3.98 7.22 3.38
CA ILE A 74 4.46 7.89 4.61
C ILE A 74 5.80 8.57 4.36
N VAL A 75 6.76 7.87 3.74
CA VAL A 75 8.08 8.44 3.38
C VAL A 75 7.92 9.67 2.50
N ALA A 76 7.02 9.63 1.51
CA ALA A 76 6.79 10.75 0.61
C ALA A 76 6.17 11.97 1.29
N VAL A 77 5.29 11.77 2.28
CA VAL A 77 4.75 12.85 3.12
C VAL A 77 5.84 13.44 3.99
N GLU A 78 6.63 12.60 4.67
CA GLU A 78 7.72 13.05 5.55
C GLU A 78 8.78 13.85 4.78
N ARG A 79 9.07 13.44 3.54
CA ARG A 79 9.99 14.14 2.63
C ARG A 79 9.39 15.40 1.99
N GLY A 80 8.13 15.73 2.29
CA GLY A 80 7.42 16.89 1.73
C GLY A 80 7.12 16.79 0.24
N TRP A 81 7.11 15.58 -0.33
CA TRP A 81 6.81 15.35 -1.75
C TRP A 81 5.31 15.32 -2.01
N PHE A 82 4.56 14.78 -1.05
CA PHE A 82 3.10 14.73 -1.10
C PHE A 82 2.49 15.56 0.02
N ASP A 83 1.37 16.20 -0.30
CA ASP A 83 0.54 16.84 0.70
C ASP A 83 -0.04 15.80 1.66
N ARG A 84 0.01 16.13 2.96
CA ARG A 84 -0.41 15.23 4.03
C ARG A 84 -1.90 14.88 3.93
N THR A 85 -2.74 15.85 3.57
CA THR A 85 -4.19 15.65 3.40
C THR A 85 -4.50 14.79 2.18
N ALA A 86 -3.78 14.99 1.07
CA ALA A 86 -3.90 14.13 -0.11
C ALA A 86 -3.50 12.68 0.20
N ALA A 87 -2.42 12.47 0.96
CA ALA A 87 -2.00 11.14 1.41
C ALA A 87 -3.05 10.48 2.32
N LEU A 88 -3.61 11.23 3.27
CA LEU A 88 -4.72 10.75 4.12
C LEU A 88 -5.93 10.31 3.31
N SER A 89 -6.34 11.12 2.34
CA SER A 89 -7.45 10.78 1.44
C SER A 89 -7.16 9.50 0.65
N ARG A 90 -5.94 9.32 0.14
CA ARG A 90 -5.52 8.09 -0.53
C ARG A 90 -5.61 6.87 0.40
N LEU A 91 -5.04 6.97 1.59
CA LEU A 91 -4.99 5.86 2.55
C LEU A 91 -6.40 5.48 3.05
N GLN A 92 -7.27 6.47 3.27
CA GLN A 92 -8.67 6.20 3.62
C GLN A 92 -9.40 5.50 2.47
N GLY A 93 -9.19 5.91 1.22
CA GLY A 93 -9.77 5.22 0.06
C GLY A 93 -9.30 3.76 -0.08
N MET A 94 -8.03 3.48 0.23
CA MET A 94 -7.50 2.12 0.29
C MET A 94 -8.18 1.29 1.40
N LEU A 95 -8.37 1.86 2.59
CA LEU A 95 -9.06 1.22 3.71
C LEU A 95 -10.53 0.95 3.38
N ASP A 96 -11.24 1.93 2.84
CA ASP A 96 -12.65 1.79 2.43
C ASP A 96 -12.80 0.65 1.40
N PHE A 97 -11.84 0.50 0.47
CA PHE A 97 -11.82 -0.63 -0.47
C PHE A 97 -11.55 -1.98 0.22
N LEU A 98 -10.56 -2.03 1.12
CA LEU A 98 -10.20 -3.24 1.86
C LEU A 98 -11.34 -3.72 2.77
N GLU A 99 -12.06 -2.80 3.41
CA GLU A 99 -13.19 -3.11 4.29
C GLU A 99 -14.34 -3.80 3.53
N ASN A 100 -14.51 -3.45 2.25
CA ASN A 100 -15.52 -4.03 1.36
C ASN A 100 -15.01 -5.26 0.57
N SER A 101 -13.78 -5.72 0.81
CA SER A 101 -13.20 -6.89 0.14
C SER A 101 -13.38 -8.17 0.95
N PRO A 102 -13.42 -9.36 0.31
CA PRO A 102 -13.49 -10.64 1.01
C PRO A 102 -12.34 -10.81 2.00
N ARG A 103 -12.69 -11.24 3.20
CA ARG A 103 -11.76 -11.63 4.26
C ARG A 103 -12.14 -13.00 4.77
N TYR A 104 -11.13 -13.78 5.13
CA TYR A 104 -11.26 -15.17 5.57
C TYR A 104 -10.71 -15.24 6.99
N HIS A 105 -11.60 -15.30 7.99
CA HIS A 105 -11.19 -15.18 9.41
C HIS A 105 -10.37 -13.90 9.66
N GLY A 106 -10.84 -12.79 9.07
CA GLY A 106 -10.20 -11.49 9.13
C GLY A 106 -8.94 -11.31 8.28
N MET A 107 -8.44 -12.37 7.63
CA MET A 107 -7.25 -12.30 6.76
C MET A 107 -7.62 -12.02 5.31
N PHE A 108 -6.78 -11.27 4.63
CA PHE A 108 -6.93 -11.00 3.21
C PHE A 108 -6.33 -12.13 2.37
N PRO A 109 -6.78 -12.33 1.12
CA PRO A 109 -6.11 -13.19 0.17
C PRO A 109 -4.80 -12.57 -0.34
N HIS A 110 -4.01 -13.33 -1.08
CA HIS A 110 -2.79 -12.82 -1.71
C HIS A 110 -3.06 -11.70 -2.72
N PHE A 111 -4.08 -11.91 -3.57
CA PHE A 111 -4.49 -10.96 -4.60
C PHE A 111 -5.97 -10.62 -4.53
N LEU A 112 -6.27 -9.36 -4.84
CA LEU A 112 -7.61 -8.89 -5.11
C LEU A 112 -7.70 -8.36 -6.55
N ASN A 113 -8.91 -8.39 -7.08
CA ASN A 113 -9.27 -7.56 -8.22
C ASN A 113 -9.49 -6.13 -7.72
N GLY A 114 -8.59 -5.20 -8.03
CA GLY A 114 -8.62 -3.80 -7.60
C GLY A 114 -9.82 -2.99 -8.09
N ARG A 115 -10.62 -3.51 -9.02
CA ARG A 115 -11.88 -2.89 -9.46
C ARG A 115 -13.07 -3.37 -8.64
N THR A 116 -13.12 -4.65 -8.32
CA THR A 116 -14.32 -5.28 -7.72
C THR A 116 -14.15 -5.69 -6.27
N GLY A 117 -12.93 -5.74 -5.77
CA GLY A 117 -12.59 -6.32 -4.46
C GLY A 117 -12.58 -7.85 -4.45
N ALA A 118 -12.93 -8.55 -5.53
CA ALA A 118 -13.01 -10.01 -5.51
C ALA A 118 -11.63 -10.68 -5.36
N THR A 119 -11.56 -11.78 -4.62
CA THR A 119 -10.35 -12.62 -4.52
C THR A 119 -9.92 -13.12 -5.89
N ILE A 120 -8.63 -12.93 -6.21
CA ILE A 120 -7.98 -13.59 -7.35
C ILE A 120 -7.10 -14.72 -6.79
N PRO A 121 -7.35 -15.99 -7.13
CA PRO A 121 -6.53 -17.09 -6.64
C PRO A 121 -5.06 -16.97 -7.08
N PHE A 122 -4.12 -17.04 -6.13
CA PHE A 122 -2.68 -17.10 -6.42
C PHE A 122 -2.31 -18.39 -7.14
N ARG A 123 -2.94 -19.50 -6.71
CA ARG A 123 -2.88 -20.84 -7.32
C ARG A 123 -4.22 -21.54 -7.09
N ARG A 124 -4.43 -22.70 -7.72
CA ARG A 124 -5.69 -23.48 -7.65
C ARG A 124 -6.27 -23.70 -6.25
N LYS A 125 -5.43 -23.80 -5.21
CA LYS A 125 -5.84 -24.01 -3.80
C LYS A 125 -5.48 -22.83 -2.89
N ASN A 126 -5.01 -21.72 -3.47
CA ASN A 126 -4.70 -20.50 -2.74
C ASN A 126 -5.67 -19.42 -3.22
N ASP A 127 -6.92 -19.59 -2.83
CA ASP A 127 -8.11 -18.78 -3.13
C ASP A 127 -8.80 -18.26 -1.85
N GLY A 128 -8.10 -18.33 -0.72
CA GLY A 128 -8.55 -17.92 0.60
C GLY A 128 -7.53 -17.00 1.30
N ALA A 129 -7.44 -17.09 2.62
CA ALA A 129 -6.49 -16.30 3.41
C ALA A 129 -5.02 -16.52 3.02
N ASP A 130 -4.26 -15.43 2.96
CA ASP A 130 -2.80 -15.43 2.97
C ASP A 130 -2.31 -14.61 4.19
N LEU A 131 -1.77 -15.32 5.19
CA LEU A 131 -1.34 -14.73 6.46
C LEU A 131 -0.10 -13.87 6.31
N VAL A 132 0.81 -14.27 5.43
CA VAL A 132 2.08 -13.57 5.23
C VAL A 132 1.80 -12.24 4.54
N GLU A 133 1.00 -12.26 3.49
CA GLU A 133 0.59 -11.03 2.79
C GLU A 133 -0.23 -10.11 3.70
N THR A 134 -1.16 -10.67 4.50
CA THR A 134 -1.92 -9.88 5.48
C THR A 134 -1.00 -9.23 6.53
N THR A 135 0.05 -9.93 6.97
CA THR A 135 1.04 -9.38 7.92
C THR A 135 1.77 -8.17 7.33
N PHE A 136 2.20 -8.26 6.06
CA PHE A 136 2.85 -7.12 5.40
C PHE A 136 1.91 -5.94 5.19
N LEU A 137 0.64 -6.18 4.84
CA LEU A 137 -0.38 -5.13 4.79
C LEU A 137 -0.53 -4.45 6.16
N PHE A 138 -0.70 -5.24 7.22
CA PHE A 138 -0.93 -4.72 8.56
C PHE A 138 0.27 -3.97 9.12
N GLN A 139 1.50 -4.40 8.82
CA GLN A 139 2.70 -3.64 9.14
C GLN A 139 2.61 -2.22 8.57
N GLY A 140 2.27 -2.08 7.28
CA GLY A 140 2.10 -0.77 6.65
C GLY A 140 0.97 0.05 7.27
N LEU A 141 -0.19 -0.58 7.53
CA LEU A 141 -1.34 0.09 8.14
C LEU A 141 -1.05 0.57 9.58
N ILE A 142 -0.33 -0.21 10.38
CA ILE A 142 0.09 0.17 11.72
C ILE A 142 1.03 1.38 11.63
N CYS A 143 2.01 1.37 10.72
CA CYS A 143 2.85 2.55 10.50
C CYS A 143 2.03 3.79 10.13
N ALA A 144 1.03 3.66 9.25
CA ALA A 144 0.17 4.77 8.90
C ALA A 144 -0.66 5.27 10.10
N ARG A 145 -1.23 4.37 10.89
CA ARG A 145 -1.98 4.70 12.10
C ARG A 145 -1.14 5.53 13.09
N GLU A 146 0.12 5.13 13.30
CA GLU A 146 1.02 5.85 14.21
C GLU A 146 1.53 7.18 13.63
N TYR A 147 1.77 7.23 12.32
CA TYR A 147 2.27 8.45 11.66
C TYR A 147 1.19 9.54 11.53
N PHE A 148 -0.05 9.14 11.28
CA PHE A 148 -1.22 10.01 11.21
C PHE A 148 -2.00 10.02 12.54
N ALA A 149 -1.34 10.52 13.59
CA ALA A 149 -1.85 10.53 14.97
C ALA A 149 -2.33 11.91 15.48
N GLY A 150 -2.51 12.88 14.59
CA GLY A 150 -3.04 14.19 14.90
C GLY A 150 -4.48 14.17 15.41
N MET A 151 -4.93 15.31 15.94
CA MET A 151 -6.29 15.49 16.47
C MET A 151 -7.35 15.78 15.39
N ALA A 152 -6.94 15.93 14.13
CA ALA A 152 -7.85 16.15 13.02
C ALA A 152 -8.79 14.95 12.82
N THR A 153 -10.05 15.22 12.46
CA THR A 153 -11.10 14.21 12.29
C THR A 153 -10.72 13.15 11.24
N GLU A 154 -10.03 13.56 10.18
CA GLU A 154 -9.58 12.69 9.09
C GLU A 154 -8.50 11.71 9.55
N GLU A 155 -7.56 12.17 10.39
CA GLU A 155 -6.54 11.31 11.00
C GLU A 155 -7.15 10.37 12.04
N ALA A 156 -8.13 10.84 12.83
CA ALA A 156 -8.88 9.99 13.73
C ALA A 156 -9.62 8.87 12.97
N ARG A 157 -10.32 9.20 11.87
CA ARG A 157 -11.02 8.22 11.03
C ARG A 157 -10.07 7.16 10.47
N LEU A 158 -8.90 7.56 9.96
CA LEU A 158 -7.89 6.62 9.48
C LEU A 158 -7.51 5.63 10.57
N ARG A 159 -7.22 6.12 11.78
CA ARG A 159 -6.81 5.29 12.91
C ARG A 159 -7.91 4.32 13.33
N ASP A 160 -9.16 4.77 13.34
CA ASP A 160 -10.31 3.94 13.69
C ASP A 160 -10.53 2.82 12.66
N SER A 161 -10.46 3.14 11.36
CA SER A 161 -10.53 2.14 10.28
C SER A 161 -9.40 1.10 10.39
N VAL A 162 -8.17 1.52 10.68
CA VAL A 162 -7.05 0.57 10.90
C VAL A 162 -7.30 -0.31 12.12
N ASN A 163 -7.72 0.27 13.25
CA ASN A 163 -8.01 -0.48 14.47
C ASN A 163 -9.13 -1.50 14.27
N ALA A 164 -10.16 -1.15 13.49
CA ALA A 164 -11.24 -2.06 13.14
C ALA A 164 -10.75 -3.25 12.31
N LEU A 165 -9.88 -3.04 11.31
CA LEU A 165 -9.31 -4.15 10.54
C LEU A 165 -8.43 -5.06 11.40
N LEU A 166 -7.57 -4.48 12.25
CA LEU A 166 -6.67 -5.23 13.13
C LEU A 166 -7.46 -6.10 14.13
N SER A 167 -8.55 -5.57 14.71
CA SER A 167 -9.34 -6.30 15.71
C SER A 167 -10.16 -7.45 15.12
N GLN A 168 -10.43 -7.41 13.82
CA GLN A 168 -11.17 -8.45 13.10
C GLN A 168 -10.27 -9.62 12.66
N ALA A 169 -8.94 -9.51 12.81
CA ALA A 169 -7.99 -10.52 12.37
C ALA A 169 -7.87 -11.69 13.36
N GLU A 170 -8.43 -12.85 12.99
CA GLU A 170 -8.46 -14.05 13.83
C GLU A 170 -7.17 -14.88 13.68
N TRP A 171 -6.01 -14.34 14.07
CA TRP A 171 -4.71 -15.03 13.95
C TRP A 171 -4.72 -16.46 14.51
N ASN A 172 -5.39 -16.66 15.65
CA ASN A 172 -5.46 -17.95 16.33
C ASN A 172 -6.22 -19.01 15.52
N TRP A 173 -7.13 -18.62 14.63
CA TRP A 173 -7.85 -19.57 13.76
C TRP A 173 -6.88 -20.43 12.94
N PHE A 174 -5.79 -19.81 12.47
CA PHE A 174 -4.82 -20.44 11.58
C PHE A 174 -3.81 -21.36 12.30
N THR A 175 -3.84 -21.41 13.63
CA THR A 175 -3.10 -22.41 14.42
C THR A 175 -3.70 -23.81 14.32
N ARG A 176 -4.90 -23.95 13.73
CA ARG A 176 -5.61 -25.23 13.57
C ARG A 176 -5.78 -25.99 14.91
N GLY A 177 -6.18 -25.27 15.95
CA GLY A 177 -6.37 -25.79 17.31
C GLY A 177 -5.06 -25.88 18.07
N ASP A 178 -4.32 -24.77 18.19
CA ASP A 178 -3.07 -24.65 18.95
C ASP A 178 -1.95 -25.61 18.51
N ARG A 179 -1.94 -26.02 17.22
CA ARG A 179 -0.77 -26.71 16.67
C ARG A 179 0.37 -25.71 16.62
N ARG A 180 1.24 -25.78 17.61
CA ARG A 180 2.51 -25.04 17.60
C ARG A 180 3.29 -25.48 16.37
N LEU A 181 3.55 -24.53 15.48
CA LEU A 181 4.52 -24.70 14.41
C LEU A 181 5.89 -24.64 15.10
N MET A 182 6.61 -25.77 15.08
CA MET A 182 7.99 -25.87 15.57
C MET A 182 8.96 -25.30 14.55
#